data_AF-A0A8H4UXT0-F1
#
_entry.id   AF-A0A8H4UXT0-F1
#
_cell.length_a   1.000
_cell.length_b   1.000
_cell.length_c   1.000
_cell.angle_alpha   90.00
_cell.angle_beta   90.00
_cell.angle_gamma   90.00
#
_symmetry.space_group_name_H-M   'P 1'
#
loop_
_entity.id
_entity.type
_entity.pdbx_description
1 polymer ?
#
loop_
_entity_poly.entity_id
_entity_poly.type
_entity_poly.pdbx_seq_one_letter_code
_entity_poly.pdbx_strand_id
1 'polypeptide(L)'
;MSSAVAELDGYLQSMQSLKPPGVSGSKIGSITQLCVANVQSESVLVQKLYTHFKRTPGTHKLGVLYVVDSVTRQWVEAARKAGQPLGSGATDGTFAAGVNRVTELLPVLMTDIINNAPEDQK
;
A
#
# COMPACT_ATOMS: atom_id res chain seq x y z
N MET A 1 -12.30 14.79 5.11
CA MET A 1 -11.45 13.81 4.39
C MET A 1 -10.61 14.59 3.39
N SER A 2 -9.30 14.40 3.35
CA SER A 2 -8.45 15.02 2.32
C SER A 2 -8.84 14.46 0.94
N SER A 3 -8.69 15.28 -0.11
CA SER A 3 -8.97 14.87 -1.49
C SER A 3 -8.21 13.59 -1.88
N ALA A 4 -6.97 13.45 -1.41
CA ALA A 4 -6.12 12.28 -1.68
C ALA A 4 -6.68 10.97 -1.13
N VAL A 5 -7.32 10.96 0.04
CA VAL A 5 -7.90 9.73 0.61
C VAL A 5 -9.11 9.27 -0.20
N ALA A 6 -9.94 10.21 -0.65
CA ALA A 6 -11.08 9.91 -1.52
C ALA A 6 -10.62 9.41 -2.90
N GLU A 7 -9.56 10.00 -3.45
CA GLU A 7 -8.97 9.55 -4.71
C GLU A 7 -8.37 8.14 -4.60
N LEU A 8 -7.65 7.85 -3.50
CA LEU A 8 -7.14 6.52 -3.22
C LEU A 8 -8.26 5.49 -3.15
N ASP A 9 -9.34 5.77 -2.42
CA ASP A 9 -10.52 4.90 -2.36
C ASP A 9 -11.08 4.60 -3.76
N GLY A 10 -11.15 5.61 -4.63
CA GLY A 10 -11.58 5.45 -6.01
C GLY A 10 -10.67 4.50 -6.81
N TYR A 11 -9.35 4.66 -6.71
CA TYR A 11 -8.41 3.74 -7.37
C TYR A 11 -8.54 2.31 -6.84
N LEU A 12 -8.58 2.15 -5.51
CA LEU A 12 -8.72 0.84 -4.88
C LEU A 12 -10.04 0.16 -5.26
N GLN A 13 -11.14 0.90 -5.32
CA GLN A 13 -12.41 0.34 -5.78
C GLN A 13 -12.34 -0.11 -7.24
N SER A 14 -11.65 0.64 -8.10
CA SER A 14 -11.48 0.27 -9.51
C SER A 14 -10.67 -1.01 -9.71
N MET A 15 -9.77 -1.37 -8.77
CA MET A 15 -9.00 -2.62 -8.82
C MET A 15 -9.88 -3.86 -8.82
N GLN A 16 -11.04 -3.81 -8.14
CA GLN A 16 -11.98 -4.93 -8.09
C GLN A 16 -12.66 -5.23 -9.43
N SER A 17 -12.68 -4.27 -10.35
CA SER A 17 -13.23 -4.46 -11.70
C SER A 17 -12.23 -5.06 -12.69
N LEU A 18 -10.96 -5.19 -12.31
CA LEU A 18 -9.92 -5.75 -13.15
C LEU A 18 -9.90 -7.28 -13.04
N LYS A 19 -9.43 -7.96 -14.10
CA LYS A 19 -9.18 -9.40 -14.02
C LYS A 19 -8.08 -9.68 -12.99
N PRO A 20 -8.07 -10.88 -12.36
CA PRO A 20 -6.95 -11.30 -11.50
C PRO A 20 -5.59 -11.01 -12.16
N PRO A 21 -4.61 -10.45 -11.43
CA PRO A 21 -4.58 -10.26 -9.96
C PRO A 21 -5.26 -8.96 -9.46
N GLY A 22 -6.13 -8.33 -10.25
CA GLY A 22 -6.89 -7.16 -9.81
C GLY A 22 -6.15 -5.83 -9.97
N VAL A 23 -5.06 -5.79 -10.74
CA VAL A 23 -4.23 -4.58 -10.88
C VAL A 23 -3.58 -4.52 -12.26
N SER A 24 -3.17 -3.31 -12.67
CA SER A 24 -2.33 -3.06 -13.85
C SER A 24 -1.15 -2.16 -13.47
N GLY A 25 -0.07 -2.20 -14.24
CA GLY A 25 1.13 -1.39 -13.98
C GLY A 25 0.84 0.12 -13.92
N SER A 26 -0.05 0.63 -14.77
CA SER A 26 -0.47 2.03 -14.73
C SER A 26 -1.21 2.37 -13.43
N LYS A 27 -2.07 1.46 -12.93
CA LYS A 27 -2.79 1.64 -11.66
C LYS A 27 -1.81 1.68 -10.47
N ILE A 28 -0.82 0.77 -10.46
CA ILE A 28 0.24 0.77 -9.45
C ILE A 28 0.94 2.13 -9.47
N GLY A 29 1.36 2.60 -10.65
CA GLY A 29 2.01 3.90 -10.80
C GLY A 29 1.18 5.06 -10.24
N SER A 30 -0.11 5.16 -10.60
CA SER A 30 -1.00 6.22 -10.12
C SER A 30 -1.18 6.20 -8.60
N ILE A 31 -1.43 5.02 -8.00
CA ILE A 31 -1.60 4.89 -6.55
C ILE A 31 -0.29 5.24 -5.84
N THR A 32 0.83 4.74 -6.34
CA THR A 32 2.15 5.02 -5.77
C THR A 32 2.46 6.51 -5.79
N GLN A 33 2.23 7.19 -6.91
CA GLN A 33 2.43 8.64 -7.02
C GLN A 33 1.54 9.42 -6.04
N LEU A 34 0.28 9.03 -5.91
CA LEU A 34 -0.66 9.63 -4.96
C LEU A 34 -0.17 9.48 -3.51
N CYS A 35 0.28 8.29 -3.12
CA CYS A 35 0.77 8.02 -1.77
C CYS A 35 2.08 8.77 -1.47
N VAL A 36 2.99 8.88 -2.44
CA VAL A 36 4.23 9.66 -2.29
C VAL A 36 3.94 11.15 -2.15
N ALA A 37 3.03 11.69 -2.96
CA ALA A 37 2.67 13.11 -2.94
C ALA A 37 1.95 13.55 -1.66
N ASN A 38 1.34 12.61 -0.92
CA ASN A 38 0.49 12.89 0.24
C ASN A 38 0.99 12.18 1.51
N VAL A 39 2.31 12.05 1.68
CA VAL A 39 2.93 11.36 2.81
C VAL A 39 2.52 11.91 4.17
N GLN A 40 2.08 13.17 4.27
CA GLN A 40 1.55 13.75 5.51
C GLN A 40 0.30 13.02 6.01
N SER A 41 -0.39 12.31 5.12
CA SER A 41 -1.55 11.46 5.41
C SER A 41 -1.21 9.96 5.44
N GLU A 42 0.08 9.58 5.55
CA GLU A 42 0.54 8.18 5.42
C GLU A 42 -0.28 7.20 6.27
N SER A 43 -0.62 7.58 7.51
CA SER A 43 -1.33 6.71 8.44
C SER A 43 -2.69 6.28 7.90
N VAL A 44 -3.43 7.23 7.32
CA VAL A 44 -4.74 6.99 6.71
C VAL A 44 -4.59 6.25 5.38
N LEU A 45 -3.57 6.58 4.58
CA LEU A 45 -3.30 5.90 3.31
C LEU A 45 -2.98 4.41 3.51
N VAL A 46 -2.09 4.11 4.46
CA VAL A 46 -1.73 2.73 4.85
C VAL A 46 -2.96 2.00 5.39
N GLN A 47 -3.76 2.64 6.24
CA GLN A 47 -5.00 2.04 6.75
C GLN A 47 -5.97 1.68 5.62
N LYS A 48 -6.11 2.54 4.60
CA LYS A 48 -6.96 2.25 3.43
C LYS A 48 -6.45 1.08 2.61
N LEU A 49 -5.14 1.02 2.35
CA LEU A 49 -4.51 -0.12 1.66
C LEU A 49 -4.75 -1.43 2.42
N TYR A 50 -4.53 -1.41 3.74
CA TYR A 50 -4.76 -2.56 4.61
C TYR A 50 -6.23 -3.01 4.60
N THR A 51 -7.17 -2.08 4.82
CA THR A 51 -8.60 -2.40 4.83
C THR A 51 -9.07 -2.93 3.48
N HIS A 52 -8.57 -2.37 2.38
CA HIS A 52 -8.88 -2.89 1.05
C HIS A 52 -8.34 -4.31 0.87
N PHE A 53 -7.06 -4.56 1.18
CA PHE A 53 -6.45 -5.89 1.13
C PHE A 53 -7.28 -6.96 1.87
N LYS A 54 -7.74 -6.64 3.09
CA LYS A 54 -8.52 -7.57 3.92
C LYS A 54 -9.90 -7.90 3.33
N ARG A 55 -10.52 -6.96 2.61
CA ARG A 55 -11.86 -7.11 2.03
C ARG A 55 -11.83 -7.68 0.61
N THR A 56 -10.70 -7.60 -0.06
CA THR A 56 -10.53 -8.03 -1.44
C THR A 56 -10.48 -9.57 -1.54
N PRO A 57 -11.12 -10.18 -2.56
CA PRO A 57 -11.09 -11.63 -2.77
C PRO A 57 -9.67 -12.17 -2.92
N GLY A 58 -9.46 -13.45 -2.57
CA GLY A 58 -8.15 -14.12 -2.62
C GLY A 58 -7.38 -13.91 -3.93
N THR A 59 -8.07 -14.03 -5.07
CA THR A 59 -7.52 -13.87 -6.42
C THR A 59 -6.99 -12.46 -6.75
N HIS A 60 -7.27 -11.48 -5.90
CA HIS A 60 -6.89 -10.07 -6.09
C HIS A 60 -5.95 -9.56 -4.99
N LYS A 61 -5.66 -10.38 -3.96
CA LYS A 61 -4.78 -10.00 -2.84
C LYS A 61 -3.35 -9.72 -3.31
N LEU A 62 -2.86 -10.51 -4.27
CA LEU A 62 -1.54 -10.31 -4.87
C LEU A 62 -1.41 -8.94 -5.55
N GLY A 63 -2.45 -8.48 -6.26
CA GLY A 63 -2.43 -7.16 -6.90
C GLY A 63 -2.39 -6.02 -5.89
N VAL A 64 -3.09 -6.15 -4.76
CA VAL A 64 -3.00 -5.17 -3.66
C VAL A 64 -1.61 -5.21 -3.02
N LEU A 65 -0.99 -6.38 -2.87
CA LEU A 65 0.36 -6.51 -2.35
C LEU A 65 1.40 -5.85 -3.27
N TYR A 66 1.24 -5.93 -4.60
CA TYR A 66 2.09 -5.20 -5.55
C TYR A 66 2.00 -3.67 -5.39
N VAL A 67 0.81 -3.15 -5.06
CA VAL A 67 0.65 -1.73 -4.75
C VAL A 67 1.37 -1.37 -3.46
N VAL A 68 1.18 -2.16 -2.39
CA VAL A 68 1.85 -1.95 -1.10
C VAL A 68 3.38 -1.99 -1.25
N ASP A 69 3.91 -2.96 -1.99
CA ASP A 69 5.34 -3.05 -2.31
C ASP A 69 5.84 -1.79 -3.04
N SER A 70 5.15 -1.38 -4.11
CA SER A 70 5.56 -0.22 -4.91
C SER A 70 5.57 1.07 -4.08
N VAL A 71 4.53 1.32 -3.27
CA VAL A 71 4.45 2.48 -2.37
C VAL A 71 5.60 2.46 -1.37
N THR A 72 5.85 1.30 -0.74
CA THR A 72 6.86 1.16 0.30
C THR A 72 8.26 1.38 -0.25
N ARG A 73 8.59 0.81 -1.42
CA ARG A 73 9.88 1.04 -2.07
C ARG A 73 10.12 2.51 -2.37
N GLN A 74 9.10 3.21 -2.88
CA GLN A 74 9.23 4.65 -3.13
C GLN A 74 9.38 5.47 -1.85
N TRP A 75 8.67 5.11 -0.78
CA TRP A 75 8.86 5.77 0.51
C TRP A 75 10.24 5.48 1.12
N VAL A 76 10.81 4.28 0.97
CA VAL A 76 12.18 3.99 1.38
C VAL A 76 13.18 4.88 0.64
N GLU A 77 13.04 5.00 -0.69
CA GLU A 77 13.89 5.87 -1.50
C GLU A 77 13.75 7.35 -1.09
N ALA A 78 12.52 7.82 -0.88
CA ALA A 78 12.24 9.19 -0.49
C ALA A 78 12.74 9.51 0.94
N ALA A 79 12.57 8.58 1.90
CA ALA A 79 13.10 8.70 3.26
C ALA A 79 14.63 8.83 3.24
N ARG A 80 15.31 7.99 2.45
CA ARG A 80 16.77 8.05 2.26
C ARG A 80 17.21 9.40 1.69
N LYS A 81 16.54 9.90 0.65
CA LYS A 81 16.83 11.22 0.05
C LYS A 81 16.60 12.37 1.02
N ALA A 82 15.60 12.25 1.90
CA ALA A 82 15.26 13.25 2.91
C ALA A 82 16.10 13.13 4.20
N GLY A 83 17.02 12.16 4.29
CA GLY A 83 17.81 11.93 5.51
C GLY A 83 16.98 11.47 6.71
N GLN A 84 15.80 10.88 6.47
CA GLN A 84 14.91 10.40 7.52
C GLN A 84 15.38 9.02 8.03
N PRO A 85 15.62 8.85 9.34
CA PRO A 85 16.00 7.55 9.89
C PRO A 85 14.83 6.57 9.79
N LEU A 86 15.10 5.36 9.29
CA LEU A 86 14.13 4.27 9.31
C LEU A 86 14.12 3.59 10.69
N GLY A 87 12.94 3.15 11.13
CA GLY A 87 12.76 2.38 12.36
C GLY A 87 11.72 2.96 13.31
N SER A 88 11.64 2.36 14.50
CA SER A 88 10.71 2.71 15.57
C SER A 88 11.08 4.06 16.18
N GLY A 89 10.41 5.12 15.72
CA GLY A 89 10.68 6.50 16.15
C GLY A 89 10.53 7.54 15.02
N ALA A 90 10.21 7.11 13.81
CA ALA A 90 9.92 8.03 12.72
C ALA A 90 8.67 8.89 13.03
N THR A 91 8.77 10.19 12.79
CA THR A 91 7.69 11.15 13.02
C THR A 91 6.53 10.90 12.05
N ASP A 92 5.30 10.91 12.56
CA ASP A 92 4.10 10.79 11.73
C ASP A 92 4.08 11.82 10.59
N GLY A 93 3.51 11.41 9.45
CA GLY A 93 3.45 12.24 8.25
C GLY A 93 4.77 12.30 7.45
N THR A 94 5.73 11.42 7.76
CA THR A 94 7.00 11.28 7.03
C THR A 94 7.08 9.97 6.26
N PHE A 95 8.01 9.88 5.31
CA PHE A 95 8.22 8.66 4.52
C PHE A 95 8.70 7.51 5.41
N ALA A 96 9.59 7.80 6.36
CA ALA A 96 10.08 6.80 7.31
C ALA A 96 8.96 6.23 8.20
N ALA A 97 7.98 7.06 8.62
CA ALA A 97 6.82 6.58 9.38
C ALA A 97 5.95 5.64 8.53
N GLY A 98 5.67 6.02 7.28
CA GLY A 98 4.95 5.15 6.34
C GLY A 98 5.63 3.80 6.13
N VAL A 99 6.96 3.79 5.95
CA VAL A 99 7.74 2.54 5.84
C VAL A 99 7.63 1.69 7.10
N ASN A 100 7.75 2.31 8.28
CA ASN A 100 7.65 1.59 9.55
C ASN A 100 6.27 0.93 9.71
N ARG A 101 5.19 1.67 9.43
CA ARG A 101 3.82 1.12 9.53
C ARG A 101 3.57 -0.04 8.57
N VAL A 102 4.04 0.06 7.32
CA VAL A 102 3.88 -1.05 6.38
C VAL A 102 4.69 -2.27 6.84
N THR A 103 5.89 -2.05 7.36
CA THR A 103 6.76 -3.13 7.88
C THR A 103 6.07 -3.89 9.03
N GLU A 104 5.41 -3.18 9.94
CA GLU A 104 4.63 -3.78 11.04
C GLU A 104 3.42 -4.59 10.56
N LEU A 105 2.79 -4.17 9.46
CA LEU A 105 1.63 -4.85 8.89
C LEU A 105 2.00 -6.05 7.99
N LEU A 106 3.23 -6.08 7.47
CA LEU A 106 3.67 -7.07 6.49
C LEU A 106 3.44 -8.53 6.94
N PRO A 107 3.77 -8.94 8.19
CA PRO A 107 3.51 -10.32 8.63
C PRO A 107 2.03 -10.70 8.52
N VAL A 108 1.12 -9.79 8.90
CA VAL A 108 -0.33 -10.02 8.85
C VAL A 108 -0.82 -10.14 7.40
N LEU A 109 -0.30 -9.31 6.49
CA LEU A 109 -0.62 -9.38 5.07
C LEU A 109 -0.13 -10.69 4.44
N MET A 110 1.09 -11.12 4.78
CA MET A 110 1.69 -12.36 4.28
C MET A 110 0.95 -13.60 4.82
N THR A 111 0.59 -13.63 6.11
CA THR A 111 -0.22 -14.75 6.64
C THR A 111 -1.57 -14.84 5.92
N ASP A 112 -2.20 -13.71 5.65
CA ASP A 112 -3.49 -13.68 4.97
C ASP A 112 -3.41 -14.13 3.50
N ILE A 113 -2.35 -13.75 2.76
CA ILE A 113 -2.17 -14.21 1.38
C ILE A 113 -1.93 -15.72 1.32
N ILE A 114 -1.06 -16.26 2.17
CA ILE A 114 -0.78 -17.70 2.25
C ILE A 114 -2.05 -18.51 2.55
N ASN A 115 -2.96 -17.97 3.36
CA ASN A 115 -4.18 -18.66 3.74
C ASN A 115 -5.32 -18.54 2.72
N ASN A 116 -5.39 -17.45 1.95
CA ASN A 116 -6.59 -17.12 1.17
C ASN A 116 -6.36 -16.96 -0.34
N ALA A 117 -5.12 -16.79 -0.79
CA ALA A 117 -4.83 -16.67 -2.21
C ALA A 117 -4.79 -18.04 -2.91
N PRO A 118 -5.02 -18.10 -4.23
CA PRO A 118 -4.73 -19.28 -5.04
C PRO A 118 -3.26 -19.72 -4.94
N GLU A 119 -2.96 -21.01 -5.13
CA GLU A 119 -1.60 -21.56 -5.02
C GLU A 119 -0.57 -20.89 -5.94
N ASP A 120 -0.97 -20.44 -7.13
CA ASP A 120 -0.11 -19.70 -8.07
C ASP A 120 0.23 -18.27 -7.60
N GLN A 121 -0.34 -17.83 -6.47
CA GLN A 121 -0.19 -16.49 -5.89
C GLN A 121 0.33 -16.49 -4.45
N LYS A 122 0.61 -17.67 -3.87
CA LYS A 122 1.21 -17.82 -2.53
C LYS A 122 2.74 -17.80 -2.62
#